data_AF-A0A349S429-F1
#
_entry.id   AF-A0A349S429-F1
#
_cell.length_a   1.000
_cell.length_b   1.000
_cell.length_c   1.000
_cell.angle_alpha   90.00
_cell.angle_beta   90.00
_cell.angle_gamma   90.00
#
_symmetry.space_group_name_H-M   'P 1'
#
loop_
_entity.id
_entity.type
_entity.pdbx_description
1 polymer ?
#
loop_
_entity_poly.entity_id
_entity_poly.type
_entity_poly.pdbx_seq_one_letter_code
_entity_poly.pdbx_strand_id
1 'polypeptide(L)'
;YRLGWEQDGLNDISSASGLFLVREVAGNSTILYQSEQFWQDNVDYNFNTYRSGDTIGFSLDNIVQSFVDSTFTSGKVGLYVESQSAQFAHLSSVATVPIPAAIFLFTPLILLFLLYQHYASRREMSDRLSV
;
A
#
# COMPACT_ATOMS: atom_id res chain seq x y z
N TYR A 1 -11.87 1.84 6.36
CA TYR A 1 -11.04 1.32 7.46
C TYR A 1 -10.54 2.48 8.28
N ARG A 2 -10.32 2.28 9.56
CA ARG A 2 -9.75 3.28 10.46
C ARG A 2 -8.71 2.60 11.34
N LEU A 3 -7.47 3.09 11.25
CA LEU A 3 -6.41 2.78 12.19
C LEU A 3 -6.51 3.84 13.30
N GLY A 4 -6.69 3.40 14.54
CA GLY A 4 -6.75 4.28 15.69
C GLY A 4 -5.82 3.81 16.78
N TRP A 5 -5.45 4.73 17.66
CA TRP A 5 -4.53 4.47 18.76
C TRP A 5 -4.83 5.42 19.91
N GLU A 6 -4.97 4.90 21.13
CA GLU A 6 -5.29 5.69 22.33
C GLU A 6 -4.24 5.52 23.46
N GLN A 7 -4.36 6.29 24.55
CA GLN A 7 -3.38 6.43 25.64
C GLN A 7 -3.82 5.77 26.96
N ASP A 8 -4.51 4.63 26.91
CA ASP A 8 -5.12 3.97 28.06
C ASP A 8 -6.22 4.83 28.72
N GLY A 9 -7.02 5.49 27.89
CA GLY A 9 -8.10 6.38 28.28
C GLY A 9 -9.48 5.72 28.11
N LEU A 10 -10.31 6.32 27.26
CA LEU A 10 -11.61 5.76 26.89
C LEU A 10 -11.47 4.94 25.62
N ASN A 11 -12.05 3.73 25.63
CA ASN A 11 -12.15 2.92 24.43
C ASN A 11 -12.86 3.68 23.31
N ASP A 12 -12.47 3.35 22.09
CA ASP A 12 -13.11 3.83 20.87
C ASP A 12 -14.61 3.46 20.84
N ILE A 13 -15.41 4.14 20.02
CA ILE A 13 -16.83 3.78 19.81
C ILE A 13 -17.01 2.33 19.31
N SER A 14 -15.99 1.74 18.67
CA SER A 14 -15.94 0.32 18.31
C SER A 14 -15.67 -0.63 19.49
N SER A 15 -15.49 -0.10 20.69
CA SER A 15 -15.00 -0.77 21.91
C SER A 15 -13.52 -1.20 21.87
N ALA A 16 -12.78 -0.89 20.81
CA ALA A 16 -11.35 -1.17 20.72
C ALA A 16 -10.53 -0.33 21.73
N SER A 17 -9.47 -0.95 22.26
CA SER A 17 -8.49 -0.37 23.19
C SER A 17 -7.08 -0.47 22.60
N GLY A 18 -6.20 0.44 23.00
CA GLY A 18 -4.81 0.53 22.55
C GLY A 18 -4.70 0.82 21.05
N LEU A 19 -3.84 0.08 20.35
CA LEU A 19 -3.62 0.20 18.91
C LEU A 19 -4.58 -0.73 18.16
N PHE A 20 -5.41 -0.19 17.28
CA PHE A 20 -6.45 -0.97 16.61
C PHE A 20 -6.64 -0.63 15.15
N LEU A 21 -7.09 -1.63 14.38
CA LEU A 21 -7.59 -1.48 13.02
C LEU A 21 -9.04 -1.94 12.98
N VAL A 22 -9.94 -1.05 12.56
CA VAL A 22 -11.35 -1.36 12.37
C VAL A 22 -11.78 -1.21 10.90
N ARG A 23 -12.72 -2.05 10.51
CA ARG A 23 -13.50 -1.91 9.29
C ARG A 23 -14.87 -1.33 9.65
N GLU A 24 -15.26 -0.26 8.99
CA GLU A 24 -16.54 0.41 9.23
C GLU A 24 -17.45 0.26 8.01
N VAL A 25 -18.61 -0.37 8.17
CA VAL A 25 -19.62 -0.53 7.11
C VAL A 25 -20.95 0.00 7.61
N ALA A 26 -21.47 1.04 6.95
CA ALA A 26 -22.73 1.68 7.32
C ALA A 26 -22.82 2.07 8.81
N GLY A 27 -21.72 2.59 9.36
CA GLY A 27 -21.63 3.00 10.77
C GLY A 27 -21.35 1.86 11.76
N ASN A 28 -21.23 0.61 11.31
CA ASN A 28 -20.89 -0.53 12.17
C ASN A 28 -19.40 -0.85 12.07
N SER A 29 -18.72 -0.89 13.22
CA SER A 29 -17.30 -1.21 13.32
C SER A 29 -17.08 -2.71 13.55
N THR A 30 -16.16 -3.30 12.80
CA THR A 30 -15.59 -4.63 13.04
C THR A 30 -14.10 -4.47 13.36
N ILE A 31 -13.66 -4.99 14.51
CA ILE A 31 -12.24 -5.00 14.88
C ILE A 31 -11.52 -6.08 14.06
N LEU A 32 -10.51 -5.66 13.30
CA LEU A 32 -9.62 -6.56 12.56
C LEU A 32 -8.32 -6.83 13.34
N TYR A 33 -7.90 -5.84 14.14
CA TYR A 33 -6.73 -5.91 15.01
C TYR A 33 -6.96 -5.05 16.25
N GLN A 34 -6.44 -5.52 17.38
CA GLN A 34 -6.26 -4.72 18.58
C GLN A 34 -5.06 -5.24 19.36
N SER A 35 -4.37 -4.34 20.06
CA SER A 35 -3.38 -4.68 21.08
C SER A 35 -3.38 -3.61 22.17
N GLU A 36 -3.17 -4.02 23.42
CA GLU A 36 -3.03 -3.12 24.58
C GLU A 36 -1.64 -2.46 24.58
N GLN A 37 -1.39 -1.70 23.52
CA GLN A 37 -0.25 -0.81 23.40
C GLN A 37 -0.80 0.61 23.30
N PHE A 38 -0.17 1.53 24.02
CA PHE A 38 -0.64 2.89 24.16
C PHE A 38 0.45 3.86 23.70
N TRP A 39 0.06 4.95 23.05
CA TRP A 39 1.02 6.00 22.71
C TRP A 39 1.49 6.73 23.98
N GLN A 40 2.55 7.53 23.83
CA GLN A 40 3.13 8.31 24.91
C GLN A 40 3.15 9.79 24.50
N ASP A 41 3.04 10.68 25.48
CA ASP A 41 3.02 12.12 25.24
C ASP A 41 4.31 12.61 24.62
N ASN A 42 4.18 13.55 23.66
CA ASN A 42 5.30 14.23 23.00
C ASN A 42 6.31 13.28 22.32
N VAL A 43 5.83 12.15 21.80
CA VAL A 43 6.63 11.21 21.00
C VAL A 43 6.20 11.27 19.54
N ASP A 44 7.18 11.36 18.65
CA ASP A 44 6.96 11.26 17.21
C ASP A 44 6.91 9.80 16.77
N TYR A 45 5.85 9.45 16.02
CA TYR A 45 5.62 8.10 15.53
C TYR A 45 5.58 8.06 14.00
N ASN A 46 6.20 7.04 13.42
CA ASN A 46 6.18 6.81 11.98
C ASN A 46 5.21 5.69 11.62
N PHE A 47 4.09 6.08 11.01
CA PHE A 47 3.08 5.15 10.54
C PHE A 47 3.19 4.91 9.04
N ASN A 48 3.06 3.66 8.65
CA ASN A 48 2.76 3.31 7.27
C ASN A 48 1.49 2.47 7.23
N THR A 49 0.61 2.76 6.29
CA THR A 49 -0.52 1.89 5.96
C THR A 49 -0.42 1.54 4.50
N TYR A 50 -0.82 0.32 4.14
CA TYR A 50 -0.78 -0.13 2.76
C TYR A 50 -1.99 -0.98 2.43
N ARG A 51 -2.29 -1.02 1.14
CA ARG A 51 -3.23 -1.95 0.56
C ARG A 51 -2.63 -2.55 -0.71
N SER A 52 -2.77 -3.87 -0.87
CA SER A 52 -2.39 -4.59 -2.09
C SER A 52 -3.43 -5.68 -2.36
N GLY A 53 -4.28 -5.47 -3.36
CA GLY A 53 -5.42 -6.34 -3.63
C GLY A 53 -6.39 -6.38 -2.43
N ASP A 54 -6.58 -7.57 -1.88
CA ASP A 54 -7.41 -7.80 -0.68
C ASP A 54 -6.63 -7.69 0.62
N THR A 55 -5.32 -7.46 0.55
CA THR A 55 -4.49 -7.29 1.75
C THR A 55 -4.50 -5.85 2.19
N ILE A 56 -4.88 -5.60 3.44
CA ILE A 56 -4.67 -4.35 4.16
C ILE A 56 -3.67 -4.58 5.29
N GLY A 57 -2.76 -3.63 5.50
CA GLY A 57 -1.82 -3.73 6.60
C GLY A 57 -1.30 -2.38 7.04
N PHE A 58 -0.56 -2.41 8.14
CA PHE A 58 0.11 -1.25 8.67
C PHE A 58 1.43 -1.64 9.33
N SER A 59 2.30 -0.64 9.48
CA SER A 59 3.45 -0.72 10.34
C SER A 59 3.56 0.50 11.25
N LEU A 60 4.00 0.25 12.47
CA LEU A 60 4.35 1.24 13.48
C LEU A 60 5.57 0.71 14.23
N ASP A 61 6.70 1.37 14.11
CA ASP A 61 7.98 0.92 14.69
C ASP A 61 8.29 -0.55 14.37
N ASN A 62 8.30 -1.44 15.38
CA ASN A 62 8.57 -2.87 15.24
C ASN A 62 7.30 -3.71 14.98
N ILE A 63 6.13 -3.08 14.91
CA ILE A 63 4.86 -3.76 14.68
C ILE A 63 4.57 -3.74 13.19
N VAL A 64 4.37 -4.92 12.62
CA VAL A 64 3.94 -5.09 11.24
C VAL A 64 2.76 -6.05 11.24
N GLN A 65 1.62 -5.59 10.74
CA GLN A 65 0.39 -6.37 10.71
C GLN A 65 -0.22 -6.38 9.31
N SER A 66 -0.89 -7.48 8.97
CA SER A 66 -1.48 -7.71 7.65
C SER A 66 -2.73 -8.57 7.78
N PHE A 67 -3.78 -8.20 7.04
CA PHE A 67 -5.10 -8.82 7.08
C PHE A 67 -5.65 -8.96 5.66
N VAL A 68 -6.30 -10.08 5.39
CA VAL A 68 -7.04 -10.28 4.14
C VAL A 68 -8.48 -9.81 4.35
N ASP A 69 -8.87 -8.72 3.69
CA ASP A 69 -10.21 -8.15 3.73
C ASP A 69 -10.56 -7.48 2.37
N SER A 70 -11.52 -8.07 1.66
CA SER A 70 -11.98 -7.63 0.34
C SER A 70 -13.15 -6.64 0.37
N THR A 71 -13.52 -6.13 1.55
CA THR A 71 -14.72 -5.29 1.70
C THR A 71 -14.62 -3.98 0.92
N PHE A 72 -13.45 -3.35 0.92
CA PHE A 72 -13.20 -2.10 0.19
C PHE A 72 -11.97 -2.24 -0.70
N THR A 73 -12.14 -2.29 -2.01
CA THR A 73 -11.04 -2.43 -2.97
C THR A 73 -10.34 -1.11 -3.33
N SER A 74 -10.97 0.02 -3.03
CA SER A 74 -10.43 1.36 -3.25
C SER A 74 -11.07 2.38 -2.29
N GLY A 75 -10.47 3.56 -2.15
CA GLY A 75 -11.00 4.61 -1.29
C GLY A 75 -10.09 5.83 -1.20
N LYS A 76 -10.51 6.81 -0.41
CA LYS A 76 -9.70 7.98 -0.06
C LYS A 76 -8.87 7.68 1.19
N VAL A 77 -7.70 8.30 1.28
CA VAL A 77 -6.89 8.34 2.51
C VAL A 77 -7.24 9.62 3.27
N GLY A 78 -7.34 9.50 4.58
CA GLY A 78 -7.63 10.62 5.47
C GLY A 78 -6.95 10.45 6.82
N LEU A 79 -6.98 11.50 7.62
CA LEU A 79 -6.49 11.52 8.99
C LEU A 79 -7.66 11.50 9.96
N TYR A 80 -7.46 10.85 11.10
CA TYR A 80 -8.45 10.71 12.14
C TYR A 80 -7.87 11.21 13.46
N VAL A 81 -8.66 12.01 14.17
CA VAL A 81 -8.38 12.48 15.53
C VAL A 81 -9.70 12.47 16.29
N GLU A 82 -9.68 11.99 17.52
CA GLU A 82 -10.84 11.94 18.39
C GLU A 82 -10.43 12.40 19.79
N SER A 83 -11.12 13.43 20.30
CA SER A 83 -10.95 13.97 21.65
C SER A 83 -9.50 14.23 22.09
N GLN A 84 -8.60 14.47 21.12
CA GLN A 84 -7.17 14.68 21.32
C GLN A 84 -6.67 15.75 20.36
N SER A 85 -5.54 16.39 20.68
CA SER A 85 -4.79 17.18 19.71
C SER A 85 -3.60 16.37 19.19
N ALA A 86 -3.53 16.21 17.86
CA ALA A 86 -2.43 15.51 17.20
C ALA A 86 -1.89 16.35 16.03
N GLN A 87 -0.58 16.30 15.80
CA GLN A 87 0.07 16.94 14.67
C GLN A 87 0.50 15.88 13.66
N PHE A 88 0.24 16.13 12.38
CA PHE A 88 0.63 15.24 11.28
C PHE A 88 1.57 15.99 10.34
N ALA A 89 2.71 15.40 10.03
CA ALA A 89 3.72 15.94 9.13
C ALA A 89 4.20 14.88 8.14
N HIS A 90 4.85 15.31 7.06
CA HIS A 90 5.46 14.43 6.05
C HIS A 90 4.52 13.39 5.43
N LEU A 91 3.25 13.77 5.23
CA LEU A 91 2.24 12.90 4.64
C LEU A 91 2.57 12.59 3.18
N SER A 92 2.62 11.31 2.85
CA SER A 92 2.76 10.84 1.47
C SER A 92 1.78 9.71 1.19
N SER A 93 1.26 9.68 -0.02
CA SER A 93 0.43 8.59 -0.53
C SER A 93 0.98 8.21 -1.89
N VAL A 94 1.45 6.96 -2.01
CA VAL A 94 1.94 6.42 -3.27
C VAL A 94 0.95 5.37 -3.72
N ALA A 95 0.23 5.65 -4.81
CA ALA A 95 -0.48 4.61 -5.52
C ALA A 95 0.56 3.79 -6.30
N THR A 96 0.84 2.56 -5.87
CA THR A 96 1.52 1.60 -6.74
C THR A 96 0.55 1.24 -7.84
N VAL A 97 0.65 1.92 -8.98
CA VAL A 97 -0.11 1.53 -10.19
C VAL A 97 0.44 0.17 -10.62
N PRO A 98 -0.35 -0.92 -10.56
CA PRO A 98 0.11 -2.20 -11.07
C PRO A 98 0.40 -2.02 -12.55
N ILE A 99 1.63 -2.33 -12.97
CA ILE A 99 1.97 -2.37 -14.40
C ILE A 99 1.02 -3.39 -15.02
N PRO A 100 0.14 -3.00 -15.98
CA PRO A 100 -0.78 -3.95 -16.58
C PRO A 100 0.00 -5.14 -17.13
N ALA A 101 -0.42 -6.36 -16.79
CA ALA A 101 0.21 -7.58 -17.31
C ALA A 101 0.25 -7.60 -18.85
N ALA A 102 -0.65 -6.85 -19.49
CA ALA A 102 -0.66 -6.61 -20.93
C ALA A 102 0.66 -6.04 -21.49
N ILE A 103 1.41 -5.26 -20.72
CA ILE A 103 2.73 -4.76 -21.15
C ILE A 103 3.71 -5.93 -21.35
N PHE A 104 3.59 -7.00 -20.56
CA PHE A 104 4.42 -8.20 -20.70
C PHE A 104 4.01 -9.09 -21.90
N LEU A 105 2.80 -8.92 -22.44
CA LEU A 105 2.36 -9.65 -23.63
C LEU A 105 3.07 -9.15 -24.91
N PHE A 106 3.51 -7.89 -24.93
CA PHE A 106 4.19 -7.32 -26.09
C PHE A 106 5.71 -7.46 -26.04
N THR A 107 6.32 -7.68 -24.87
CA THR A 107 7.77 -7.90 -24.71
C THR A 107 8.36 -8.93 -25.67
N PRO A 108 7.81 -10.15 -25.83
CA PRO A 108 8.40 -11.13 -26.75
C PRO A 108 8.33 -10.68 -28.21
N LEU A 109 7.27 -9.98 -28.62
CA LEU A 109 7.10 -9.47 -29.98
C LEU A 109 8.09 -8.34 -30.30
N ILE A 110 8.29 -7.44 -29.34
CA ILE A 110 9.27 -6.35 -29.43
C ILE A 110 10.69 -6.91 -29.51
N LEU A 111 11.03 -7.90 -28.66
CA LEU A 111 12.31 -8.60 -28.71
C LEU A 111 12.54 -9.30 -30.06
N LEU A 112 11.51 -9.97 -30.60
CA LEU A 112 11.61 -10.65 -31.90
C LEU A 112 11.84 -9.65 -33.04
N PHE A 113 11.14 -8.51 -33.01
CA PHE A 113 11.32 -7.44 -33.99
C PHE A 113 12.72 -6.83 -33.92
N LEU A 114 13.23 -6.55 -32.72
CA LEU A 114 14.59 -6.02 -32.52
C LEU A 114 15.67 -7.03 -32.97
N LEU A 115 15.49 -8.32 -32.68
CA LEU A 115 16.38 -9.38 -33.15
C LEU A 115 16.37 -9.50 -34.68
N TYR A 116 15.20 -9.36 -35.31
CA TYR A 116 15.07 -9.36 -36.77
C TYR A 116 15.78 -8.16 -37.41
N GLN A 117 15.59 -6.95 -36.88
CA GLN A 117 16.28 -5.73 -37.34
C GLN A 117 17.81 -5.85 -37.21
N HIS A 118 18.28 -6.41 -36.09
CA HIS A 118 19.71 -6.67 -35.87
C HIS A 118 20.28 -7.72 -36.82
N TYR A 119 19.51 -8.76 -37.14
CA TYR A 119 19.92 -9.78 -38.10
C TYR A 119 19.98 -9.23 -39.54
N ALA A 120 18.95 -8.46 -39.95
CA ALA A 120 18.89 -7.86 -41.28
C ALA A 120 20.05 -6.89 -41.54
N SER A 121 20.36 -6.03 -40.57
CA SER A 121 21.48 -5.08 -40.68
C SER A 121 22.85 -5.77 -40.77
N ARG A 122 23.05 -6.90 -40.08
CA ARG A 122 24.29 -7.70 -40.20
C ARG A 122 24.43 -8.39 -41.56
N ARG A 123 23.33 -8.84 -42.16
CA ARG A 123 23.34 -9.45 -43.51
C ARG A 123 23.74 -8.43 -44.56
N GLU A 124 23.17 -7.22 -44.52
CA GLU A 124 23.53 -6.16 -45.47
C GLU A 124 25.00 -5.74 -45.38
N MET A 125 25.61 -5.78 -44.19
CA MET A 125 27.05 -5.54 -44.03
C MET A 125 27.92 -6.69 -44.59
N SER A 126 27.50 -7.94 -44.44
CA SER A 126 28.21 -9.11 -44.97
C SER A 126 28.23 -9.11 -46.51
N ASP A 127 27.10 -8.75 -47.14
CA ASP A 127 26.98 -8.68 -48.60
C ASP A 127 27.76 -7.50 -49.21
N ARG A 128 27.99 -6.44 -48.42
CA ARG A 128 28.82 -5.29 -48.85
C ARG A 128 30.33 -5.51 -48.72
N LEU A 129 30.77 -6.46 -47.89
CA LEU A 129 32.19 -6.78 -47.67
C LEU A 129 32.70 -7.94 -48.54
N SER A 130 31.83 -8.55 -49.35
CA SER A 130 32.13 -9.71 -50.20
C SER A 130 32.25 -9.37 -51.69
N VAL A 131 32.34 -8.08 -52.04
CA VAL A 131 32.59 -7.56 -53.40
C VAL A 131 33.97 -6.91 -53.47
#